data_AF-A0A382H1A3-F1
#
_entry.id   AF-A0A382H1A3-F1
#
_cell.length_a   1.000
_cell.length_b   1.000
_cell.length_c   1.000
_cell.angle_alpha   90.00
_cell.angle_beta   90.00
_cell.angle_gamma   90.00
#
_symmetry.space_group_name_H-M   'P 1'
#
loop_
_entity.id
_entity.type
_entity.pdbx_description
1 polymer ?
#
loop_
_entity_poly.entity_id
_entity_poly.type
_entity_poly.pdbx_seq_one_letter_code
_entity_poly.pdbx_strand_id
1 'polypeptide(L)'
;MAGHSHWAGIKHKKGRADKQRSKIFSKISREITVAAKLGDKDPDINFRLRSAIQLARSANMPKEKVEKAISKSESNQKINYDHLRYEGMGPGKIYVVVETLTDNKNRTASNIRTIFQKHGGSLGTRGVASHNFKQLGIIKIEKKTISDETILELAVEAGAEECISNENFHEIFCAKEQFYKVKTAIEKKVDNFIHSGIEWHALKQLDLKEDQYKSAVNLLESL
;
A
#
# COMPACT_ATOMS: atom_id res chain seq x y z
N MET A 1 -13.65 -21.58 -39.94
CA MET A 1 -14.43 -20.67 -39.07
C MET A 1 -13.62 -20.38 -37.79
N ALA A 2 -12.80 -19.33 -37.81
CA ALA A 2 -11.87 -18.96 -36.74
C ALA A 2 -12.33 -17.68 -36.03
N GLY A 3 -13.43 -17.77 -35.26
CA GLY A 3 -14.12 -16.58 -34.71
C GLY A 3 -14.39 -16.54 -33.21
N HIS A 4 -14.15 -17.61 -32.44
CA HIS A 4 -14.70 -17.72 -31.08
C HIS A 4 -13.71 -17.67 -29.89
N SER A 5 -12.40 -17.66 -30.10
CA SER A 5 -11.43 -17.80 -28.99
C SER A 5 -10.67 -16.51 -28.62
N HIS A 6 -10.48 -15.57 -29.55
CA HIS A 6 -9.69 -14.36 -29.29
C HIS A 6 -10.41 -13.36 -28.37
N TRP A 7 -11.70 -13.14 -28.62
CA TRP A 7 -12.56 -12.31 -27.78
C TRP A 7 -12.73 -12.86 -26.36
N ALA A 8 -12.89 -14.18 -26.21
CA ALA A 8 -13.02 -14.81 -24.90
C ALA A 8 -11.73 -14.66 -24.07
N GLY A 9 -10.55 -14.87 -24.69
CA GLY A 9 -9.26 -14.66 -24.03
C GLY A 9 -9.03 -13.22 -23.59
N ILE A 10 -9.33 -12.24 -24.46
CA ILE A 10 -9.25 -10.81 -24.13
C ILE A 10 -10.24 -10.45 -23.01
N LYS A 11 -11.48 -10.95 -23.08
CA LYS A 11 -12.50 -10.72 -22.05
C LYS A 11 -12.08 -11.27 -20.69
N HIS A 12 -11.47 -12.45 -20.63
CA HIS A 12 -10.97 -13.03 -19.38
C HIS A 12 -9.75 -12.29 -18.82
N LYS A 13 -8.80 -11.89 -19.67
CA LYS A 13 -7.62 -11.10 -19.25
C LYS A 13 -8.03 -9.71 -18.77
N LYS A 14 -8.89 -9.03 -19.52
CA LYS A 14 -9.47 -7.73 -19.17
C LYS A 14 -10.31 -7.81 -17.91
N GLY A 15 -11.16 -8.84 -17.77
CA GLY A 15 -11.97 -9.06 -16.57
C GLY A 15 -11.15 -9.25 -15.29
N ARG A 16 -9.99 -9.93 -15.37
CA ARG A 16 -9.06 -10.05 -14.22
C ARG A 16 -8.43 -8.69 -13.85
N ALA A 17 -7.95 -7.95 -14.84
CA ALA A 17 -7.36 -6.62 -14.65
C ALA A 17 -8.39 -5.63 -14.08
N ASP A 18 -9.62 -5.63 -14.61
CA ASP A 18 -10.71 -4.77 -14.14
C ASP A 18 -11.12 -5.12 -12.70
N LYS A 19 -11.14 -6.42 -12.35
CA LYS A 19 -11.39 -6.88 -10.97
C LYS A 19 -10.30 -6.42 -10.00
N GLN A 20 -9.03 -6.51 -10.39
CA GLN A 20 -7.91 -6.00 -9.60
C GLN A 20 -7.99 -4.48 -9.44
N ARG A 21 -8.22 -3.75 -10.53
CA ARG A 21 -8.38 -2.29 -10.51
C ARG A 21 -9.55 -1.86 -9.63
N SER A 22 -10.69 -2.55 -9.70
CA SER A 22 -11.85 -2.28 -8.85
C SER A 22 -11.55 -2.50 -7.36
N LYS A 23 -10.79 -3.54 -7.01
CA LYS A 23 -10.32 -3.78 -5.63
C LYS A 23 -9.42 -2.63 -5.15
N ILE A 24 -8.44 -2.23 -5.96
CA ILE A 24 -7.54 -1.10 -5.66
C ILE A 24 -8.34 0.17 -5.43
N PHE A 25 -9.28 0.47 -6.34
CA PHE A 25 -10.13 1.66 -6.22
C PHE A 25 -10.99 1.65 -4.98
N SER A 26 -11.51 0.49 -4.59
CA SER A 26 -12.28 0.35 -3.35
C SER A 26 -11.42 0.59 -2.11
N LYS A 27 -10.17 0.12 -2.09
CA LYS A 27 -9.21 0.36 -0.99
C LYS A 27 -8.87 1.86 -0.89
N ILE A 28 -8.49 2.48 -2.00
CA ILE A 28 -8.13 3.91 -2.05
C ILE A 28 -9.33 4.81 -1.69
N SER A 29 -10.52 4.52 -2.20
CA SER A 29 -11.74 5.30 -1.89
C SER A 29 -12.06 5.27 -0.39
N ARG A 30 -11.84 4.12 0.29
CA ARG A 30 -12.02 4.01 1.73
C ARG A 30 -10.99 4.83 2.50
N GLU A 31 -9.72 4.80 2.08
CA GLU A 31 -8.66 5.62 2.69
C GLU A 31 -8.95 7.12 2.54
N ILE A 32 -9.36 7.59 1.35
CA ILE A 32 -9.77 8.98 1.12
C ILE A 32 -10.93 9.37 2.05
N THR A 33 -11.96 8.51 2.14
CA THR A 33 -13.13 8.78 3.00
C THR A 33 -12.72 8.92 4.47
N VAL A 34 -11.84 8.03 4.95
CA VAL A 34 -11.36 8.05 6.34
C VAL A 34 -10.45 9.25 6.60
N ALA A 35 -9.53 9.57 5.69
CA ALA A 35 -8.64 10.72 5.81
C ALA A 35 -9.42 12.04 5.87
N ALA A 36 -10.43 12.21 5.00
CA ALA A 36 -11.32 13.37 5.01
C ALA A 36 -12.27 13.43 6.21
N LYS A 37 -12.59 12.28 6.84
CA LYS A 37 -13.41 12.24 8.07
C LYS A 37 -12.62 12.59 9.33
N LEU A 38 -11.33 12.22 9.38
CA LEU A 38 -10.46 12.41 10.55
C LEU A 38 -9.76 13.78 10.57
N GLY A 39 -9.71 14.49 9.45
CA GLY A 39 -9.07 15.80 9.32
C GLY A 39 -9.85 16.73 8.41
N ASP A 40 -9.18 17.76 7.90
CA ASP A 40 -9.79 18.68 6.94
C ASP A 40 -10.06 17.99 5.59
N LYS A 41 -11.05 18.49 4.84
CA LYS A 41 -11.39 17.98 3.50
C LYS A 41 -10.58 18.65 2.40
N ASP A 42 -9.86 19.71 2.74
CA ASP A 42 -8.89 20.33 1.87
C ASP A 42 -7.57 19.52 1.87
N PRO A 43 -7.16 18.92 0.75
CA PRO A 43 -5.87 18.22 0.66
C PRO A 43 -4.66 19.16 0.81
N ASP A 44 -4.83 20.47 0.68
CA ASP A 44 -3.74 21.42 0.93
C ASP A 44 -3.47 21.58 2.43
N ILE A 45 -4.46 21.29 3.27
CA ILE A 45 -4.35 21.32 4.74
C ILE A 45 -4.13 19.91 5.31
N ASN A 46 -4.80 18.89 4.73
CA ASN A 46 -4.76 17.50 5.20
C ASN A 46 -3.78 16.65 4.39
N PHE A 47 -2.56 16.48 4.92
CA PHE A 47 -1.51 15.67 4.29
C PHE A 47 -1.90 14.21 4.04
N ARG A 48 -2.67 13.60 4.95
CA ARG A 48 -3.13 12.21 4.78
C ARG A 48 -4.08 12.10 3.59
N LEU A 49 -4.99 13.06 3.46
CA LEU A 49 -5.88 13.16 2.31
C LEU A 49 -5.11 13.41 1.01
N ARG A 50 -4.14 14.32 1.02
CA ARG A 50 -3.26 14.59 -0.13
C ARG A 50 -2.56 13.33 -0.63
N SER A 51 -1.94 12.57 0.28
CA SER A 51 -1.27 11.30 -0.06
C SER A 51 -2.26 10.27 -0.61
N ALA A 52 -3.46 10.15 -0.03
CA ALA A 52 -4.50 9.25 -0.53
C ALA A 52 -4.97 9.62 -1.96
N ILE A 53 -5.10 10.92 -2.26
CA ILE A 53 -5.43 11.43 -3.60
C ILE A 53 -4.28 11.16 -4.58
N GLN A 54 -3.02 11.32 -4.18
CA GLN A 54 -1.88 11.00 -5.02
C GLN A 54 -1.85 9.51 -5.38
N LEU A 55 -2.10 8.62 -4.41
CA LEU A 55 -2.26 7.18 -4.67
C LEU A 55 -3.40 6.90 -5.66
N ALA A 56 -4.51 7.63 -5.55
CA ALA A 56 -5.61 7.53 -6.51
C ALA A 56 -5.18 7.91 -7.92
N ARG A 57 -4.41 9.01 -8.07
CA ARG A 57 -3.87 9.47 -9.35
C ARG A 57 -2.91 8.43 -9.95
N SER A 58 -1.96 7.91 -9.17
CA SER A 58 -1.02 6.87 -9.61
C SER A 58 -1.73 5.57 -10.03
N ALA A 59 -2.87 5.26 -9.41
CA ALA A 59 -3.72 4.12 -9.81
C ALA A 59 -4.64 4.42 -11.02
N ASN A 60 -4.54 5.62 -11.62
CA ASN A 60 -5.43 6.10 -12.68
C ASN A 60 -6.92 6.08 -12.27
N MET A 61 -7.22 6.44 -11.02
CA MET A 61 -8.60 6.60 -10.55
C MET A 61 -9.23 7.87 -11.17
N PRO A 62 -10.44 7.78 -11.77
CA PRO A 62 -11.15 8.96 -12.26
C PRO A 62 -11.40 10.00 -11.16
N LYS A 63 -11.28 11.28 -11.52
CA LYS A 63 -11.44 12.40 -10.59
C LYS A 63 -12.80 12.38 -9.87
N GLU A 64 -13.89 12.03 -10.57
CA GLU A 64 -15.23 11.97 -9.95
C GLU A 64 -15.30 10.93 -8.82
N LYS A 65 -14.51 9.84 -8.89
CA LYS A 65 -14.46 8.84 -7.82
C LYS A 65 -13.74 9.35 -6.59
N VAL A 66 -12.71 10.17 -6.77
CA VAL A 66 -11.98 10.83 -5.68
C VAL A 66 -12.90 11.83 -4.97
N GLU A 67 -13.56 12.71 -5.74
CA GLU A 67 -14.51 13.69 -5.21
C GLU A 67 -15.66 13.00 -4.47
N LYS A 68 -16.24 11.95 -5.06
CA LYS A 68 -17.28 11.15 -4.40
C LYS A 68 -16.81 10.50 -3.10
N ALA A 69 -15.55 10.09 -3.00
CA ALA A 69 -15.00 9.53 -1.77
C ALA A 69 -14.84 10.61 -0.69
N ILE A 70 -14.45 11.84 -1.04
CA ILE A 70 -14.39 12.98 -0.12
C ILE A 70 -15.80 13.33 0.38
N SER A 71 -16.78 13.53 -0.51
CA SER A 71 -18.16 13.85 -0.11
C SER A 71 -18.82 12.76 0.72
N LYS A 72 -18.42 11.49 0.56
CA LYS A 72 -18.90 10.38 1.37
C LYS A 72 -18.51 10.49 2.85
N SER A 73 -17.45 11.23 3.17
CA SER A 73 -17.06 11.51 4.57
C SER A 73 -18.14 12.31 5.31
N GLU A 74 -18.95 13.10 4.59
CA GLU A 74 -20.00 13.97 5.15
C GLU A 74 -21.32 13.23 5.35
N SER A 75 -21.72 12.46 4.35
CA SER A 75 -23.04 11.81 4.29
C SER A 75 -23.15 10.54 5.15
N ASN A 76 -22.03 9.87 5.43
CA ASN A 76 -22.02 8.56 6.08
C ASN A 76 -21.43 8.60 7.50
N GLN A 77 -21.93 9.48 8.36
CA GLN A 77 -21.50 9.56 9.76
C GLN A 77 -21.68 8.23 10.52
N LYS A 78 -22.70 7.43 10.17
CA LYS A 78 -22.99 6.13 10.80
C LYS A 78 -21.99 5.02 10.49
N ILE A 79 -21.25 5.09 9.38
CA ILE A 79 -20.25 4.07 9.04
C ILE A 79 -18.91 4.54 9.61
N ASN A 80 -18.42 3.78 10.59
CA ASN A 80 -17.08 3.96 11.14
C ASN A 80 -16.20 2.81 10.63
N TYR A 81 -15.03 3.18 10.10
CA TYR A 81 -14.00 2.23 9.73
C TYR A 81 -12.97 2.19 10.84
N ASP A 82 -12.76 1.01 11.41
CA ASP A 82 -11.68 0.74 12.33
C ASP A 82 -10.41 0.39 11.55
N HIS A 83 -9.30 1.00 11.95
CA HIS A 83 -7.97 0.57 11.53
C HIS A 83 -7.51 -0.59 12.41
N LEU A 84 -7.47 -1.79 11.84
CA LEU A 84 -7.06 -3.02 12.54
C LEU A 84 -5.88 -3.67 11.86
N ARG A 85 -4.98 -4.20 12.68
CA ARG A 85 -3.83 -4.98 12.25
C ARG A 85 -4.02 -6.43 12.64
N TYR A 86 -3.85 -7.30 11.66
CA TYR A 86 -3.81 -8.74 11.81
C TYR A 86 -2.41 -9.24 11.51
N GLU A 87 -1.96 -10.25 12.23
CA GLU A 87 -0.60 -10.77 12.13
C GLU A 87 -0.64 -12.29 12.04
N GLY A 88 0.21 -12.87 11.21
CA GLY A 88 0.21 -14.32 10.99
C GLY A 88 1.51 -14.81 10.36
N MET A 89 1.55 -16.12 10.18
CA MET A 89 2.65 -16.82 9.53
C MET A 89 2.13 -17.52 8.27
N GLY A 90 2.80 -17.32 7.15
CA GLY A 90 2.48 -17.94 5.87
C GLY A 90 3.36 -19.16 5.54
N PRO A 91 3.23 -19.71 4.32
CA PRO A 91 4.12 -20.73 3.77
C PRO A 91 5.59 -20.35 3.89
N GLY A 92 6.45 -21.34 4.16
CA GLY A 92 7.88 -21.08 4.35
C GLY A 92 8.20 -20.27 5.61
N LYS A 93 7.27 -20.19 6.56
CA LYS A 93 7.40 -19.43 7.81
C LYS A 93 7.62 -17.93 7.61
N ILE A 94 7.10 -17.36 6.52
CA ILE A 94 7.10 -15.91 6.35
C ILE A 94 6.19 -15.26 7.40
N TYR A 95 6.61 -14.12 7.92
CA TYR A 95 5.75 -13.28 8.75
C TYR A 95 4.93 -12.36 7.85
N VAL A 96 3.65 -12.20 8.17
CA VAL A 96 2.73 -11.37 7.39
C VAL A 96 2.00 -10.43 8.33
N VAL A 97 2.05 -9.13 8.01
CA VAL A 97 1.27 -8.08 8.65
C VAL A 97 0.19 -7.64 7.67
N VAL A 98 -1.07 -7.64 8.10
CA VAL A 98 -2.22 -7.21 7.30
C VAL A 98 -2.88 -6.02 7.99
N GLU A 99 -2.74 -4.85 7.39
CA GLU A 99 -3.46 -3.64 7.82
C GLU A 99 -4.79 -3.52 7.09
N THR A 100 -5.84 -3.20 7.85
CA THR A 100 -7.20 -3.19 7.34
C THR A 100 -7.97 -1.96 7.80
N LEU A 101 -8.82 -1.46 6.91
CA LEU A 101 -9.91 -0.55 7.25
C LEU A 101 -11.23 -1.30 7.09
N THR A 102 -11.93 -1.53 8.20
CA THR A 102 -13.16 -2.34 8.21
C THR A 102 -14.25 -1.73 9.08
N ASP A 103 -15.49 -1.89 8.65
CA ASP A 103 -16.71 -1.58 9.41
C ASP A 103 -17.22 -2.80 10.19
N ASN A 104 -16.56 -3.96 10.05
CA ASN A 104 -16.94 -5.19 10.72
C ASN A 104 -15.69 -6.03 11.04
N LYS A 105 -15.26 -5.95 12.30
CA LYS A 105 -14.05 -6.62 12.81
C LYS A 105 -14.16 -8.15 12.71
N ASN A 106 -15.32 -8.70 13.03
CA ASN A 106 -15.56 -10.15 13.07
C ASN A 106 -15.52 -10.76 11.67
N ARG A 107 -16.18 -10.11 10.70
CA ARG A 107 -16.17 -10.54 9.29
C ARG A 107 -14.76 -10.50 8.72
N THR A 108 -14.02 -9.41 8.96
CA THR A 108 -12.65 -9.27 8.46
C THR A 108 -11.70 -10.30 9.08
N ALA A 109 -11.75 -10.48 10.40
CA ALA A 109 -10.93 -11.47 11.10
C ALA A 109 -11.22 -12.90 10.60
N SER A 110 -12.49 -13.25 10.41
CA SER A 110 -12.90 -14.55 9.88
C SER A 110 -12.36 -14.77 8.47
N ASN A 111 -12.56 -13.81 7.57
CA ASN A 111 -12.09 -13.91 6.19
C ASN A 111 -10.57 -14.04 6.09
N ILE A 112 -9.82 -13.23 6.85
CA ILE A 112 -8.35 -13.32 6.87
C ILE A 112 -7.92 -14.69 7.39
N ARG A 113 -8.51 -15.18 8.48
CA ARG A 113 -8.19 -16.50 9.01
C ARG A 113 -8.40 -17.60 7.96
N THR A 114 -9.53 -17.58 7.26
CA THR A 114 -9.82 -18.53 6.17
C THR A 114 -8.80 -18.42 5.03
N ILE A 115 -8.38 -17.21 4.64
CA ILE A 115 -7.38 -16.99 3.59
C ILE A 115 -6.02 -17.58 4.00
N PHE A 116 -5.56 -17.35 5.23
CA PHE A 116 -4.33 -17.94 5.76
C PHE A 116 -4.41 -19.47 5.74
N GLN A 117 -5.48 -20.05 6.31
CA GLN A 117 -5.67 -21.51 6.38
C GLN A 117 -5.68 -22.16 4.99
N LYS A 118 -6.36 -21.54 4.01
CA LYS A 118 -6.44 -22.05 2.63
C LYS A 118 -5.07 -22.14 1.95
N HIS A 119 -4.13 -21.27 2.31
CA HIS A 119 -2.80 -21.23 1.72
C HIS A 119 -1.72 -21.84 2.63
N GLY A 120 -2.08 -22.64 3.64
CA GLY A 120 -1.10 -23.30 4.50
C GLY A 120 -0.40 -22.38 5.51
N GLY A 121 -1.01 -21.25 5.84
CA GLY A 121 -0.59 -20.35 6.91
C GLY A 121 -1.55 -20.35 8.10
N SER A 122 -1.22 -19.55 9.11
CA SER A 122 -2.07 -19.34 10.29
C SER A 122 -2.13 -17.87 10.68
N LEU A 123 -3.33 -17.42 11.06
CA LEU A 123 -3.51 -16.13 11.71
C LEU A 123 -3.15 -16.28 13.19
N GLY A 124 -2.22 -15.45 13.68
CA GLY A 124 -1.76 -15.45 15.07
C GLY A 124 -2.34 -14.29 15.89
N THR A 125 -1.79 -14.14 17.09
CA THR A 125 -2.06 -13.00 17.96
C THR A 125 -1.22 -11.79 17.53
N ARG A 126 -1.65 -10.59 17.95
CA ARG A 126 -0.88 -9.37 17.74
C ARG A 126 0.51 -9.51 18.40
N GLY A 127 1.57 -9.18 17.68
CA GLY A 127 2.96 -9.33 18.11
C GLY A 127 3.70 -10.47 17.41
N VAL A 128 3.01 -11.51 16.91
CA VAL A 128 3.69 -12.69 16.32
C VAL A 128 4.55 -12.35 15.10
N ALA A 129 4.16 -11.33 14.34
CA ALA A 129 4.86 -10.92 13.13
C ALA A 129 5.62 -9.61 13.34
N SER A 130 4.98 -8.63 13.99
CA SER A 130 5.44 -7.22 14.00
C SER A 130 6.82 -6.99 14.61
N HIS A 131 7.33 -7.87 15.49
CA HIS A 131 8.71 -7.78 15.98
C HIS A 131 9.79 -8.01 14.90
N ASN A 132 9.41 -8.60 13.76
CA ASN A 132 10.29 -8.82 12.61
C ASN A 132 10.26 -7.67 11.60
N PHE A 133 9.54 -6.58 11.91
CA PHE A 133 9.38 -5.43 11.02
C PHE A 133 9.63 -4.11 11.77
N LYS A 134 10.13 -3.12 11.03
CA LYS A 134 10.16 -1.72 11.45
C LYS A 134 9.15 -0.93 10.63
N GLN A 135 8.40 -0.04 11.26
CA GLN A 135 7.48 0.83 10.54
C GLN A 135 8.26 2.07 10.08
N LEU A 136 8.41 2.24 8.76
CA LEU A 136 9.25 3.26 8.14
C LEU A 136 8.46 4.05 7.10
N GLY A 137 8.80 5.32 6.92
CA GLY A 137 8.47 6.06 5.71
C GLY A 137 9.42 5.67 4.59
N ILE A 138 8.89 5.27 3.44
CA ILE A 138 9.64 4.84 2.25
C ILE A 138 9.27 5.76 1.09
N ILE A 139 10.27 6.30 0.40
CA ILE A 139 10.10 7.10 -0.81
C ILE A 139 11.01 6.49 -1.89
N LYS A 140 10.42 6.18 -3.04
CA LYS A 140 11.11 5.54 -4.16
C LYS A 140 11.01 6.41 -5.41
N ILE A 141 12.15 6.69 -6.00
CA ILE A 141 12.31 7.62 -7.12
C ILE A 141 13.04 6.91 -8.25
N GLU A 142 12.65 7.17 -9.49
CA GLU A 142 13.34 6.59 -10.64
C GLU A 142 14.75 7.16 -10.76
N LYS A 143 15.73 6.28 -11.04
CA LYS A 143 17.15 6.65 -11.13
C LYS A 143 17.43 7.79 -12.11
N LYS A 144 16.66 7.84 -13.21
CA LYS A 144 16.84 8.86 -14.25
C LYS A 144 16.35 10.25 -13.86
N THR A 145 15.63 10.39 -12.73
CA THR A 145 14.99 11.64 -12.33
C THR A 145 15.94 12.59 -11.61
N ILE A 146 16.93 12.05 -10.89
CA ILE A 146 17.84 12.84 -10.04
C ILE A 146 19.17 12.08 -9.89
N SER A 147 20.30 12.78 -9.70
CA SER A 147 21.59 12.11 -9.50
C SER A 147 21.73 11.56 -8.08
N ASP A 148 22.59 10.53 -7.93
CA ASP A 148 22.91 9.87 -6.65
C ASP A 148 23.38 10.87 -5.59
N GLU A 149 24.25 11.80 -5.97
CA GLU A 149 24.78 12.84 -5.09
C GLU A 149 23.66 13.77 -4.62
N THR A 150 22.83 14.27 -5.54
CA THR A 150 21.78 15.24 -5.22
C THR A 150 20.71 14.63 -4.32
N ILE A 151 20.28 13.39 -4.59
CA ILE A 151 19.23 12.78 -3.77
C ILE A 151 19.75 12.38 -2.38
N LEU A 152 21.02 11.98 -2.28
CA LEU A 152 21.65 11.70 -1.00
C LEU A 152 21.71 12.96 -0.13
N GLU A 153 22.15 14.08 -0.69
CA GLU A 153 22.17 15.37 0.00
C GLU A 153 20.76 15.77 0.47
N LEU A 154 19.77 15.73 -0.43
CA LEU A 154 18.38 16.05 -0.09
C LEU A 154 17.81 15.16 1.02
N ALA A 155 18.11 13.85 0.97
CA ALA A 155 17.65 12.90 1.98
C ALA A 155 18.25 13.22 3.35
N VAL A 156 19.55 13.51 3.41
CA VAL A 156 20.25 13.87 4.65
C VAL A 156 19.70 15.19 5.22
N GLU A 157 19.59 16.23 4.40
CA GLU A 157 19.04 17.53 4.82
C GLU A 157 17.60 17.43 5.34
N ALA A 158 16.80 16.55 4.73
CA ALA A 158 15.42 16.34 5.11
C ALA A 158 15.26 15.54 6.42
N GLY A 159 16.32 14.83 6.86
CA GLY A 159 16.33 13.97 8.04
C GLY A 159 15.91 12.52 7.76
N ALA A 160 16.22 12.01 6.57
CA ALA A 160 16.10 10.58 6.28
C ALA A 160 17.11 9.77 7.11
N GLU A 161 16.75 8.53 7.42
CA GLU A 161 17.63 7.58 8.12
C GLU A 161 18.60 6.91 7.13
N GLU A 162 18.16 6.66 5.89
CA GLU A 162 18.95 5.94 4.90
C GLU A 162 18.53 6.34 3.47
N CYS A 163 19.48 6.32 2.54
CA CYS A 163 19.25 6.55 1.12
C CYS A 163 20.07 5.53 0.31
N ILE A 164 19.37 4.62 -0.36
CA ILE A 164 19.97 3.55 -1.15
C ILE A 164 19.75 3.85 -2.63
N SER A 165 20.81 3.81 -3.42
CA SER A 165 20.76 3.99 -4.87
C SER A 165 21.19 2.70 -5.57
N ASN A 166 20.42 2.26 -6.56
CA ASN A 166 20.82 1.19 -7.48
C ASN A 166 20.67 1.66 -8.94
N GLU A 167 20.78 0.73 -9.88
CA GLU A 167 20.70 1.02 -11.32
C GLU A 167 19.32 1.52 -11.77
N ASN A 168 18.26 1.20 -11.02
CA ASN A 168 16.86 1.44 -11.41
C ASN A 168 16.20 2.57 -10.61
N PHE A 169 16.53 2.70 -9.32
CA PHE A 169 15.86 3.62 -8.42
C PHE A 169 16.73 4.10 -7.26
N HIS A 170 16.27 5.20 -6.65
CA HIS A 170 16.66 5.63 -5.31
C HIS A 170 15.56 5.27 -4.32
N GLU A 171 15.93 4.78 -3.14
CA GLU A 171 15.03 4.40 -2.07
C GLU A 171 15.46 5.05 -0.77
N ILE A 172 14.61 5.92 -0.24
CA ILE A 172 14.86 6.72 0.95
C ILE A 172 14.01 6.17 2.08
N PHE A 173 14.63 5.91 3.23
CA PHE A 173 13.98 5.46 4.45
C PHE A 173 14.03 6.55 5.51
N CYS A 174 12.96 6.71 6.26
CA CYS A 174 12.89 7.65 7.38
C CYS A 174 11.96 7.13 8.48
N ALA A 175 12.07 7.72 9.67
CA ALA A 175 11.09 7.50 10.73
C ALA A 175 9.68 7.88 10.24
N LYS A 176 8.67 7.08 10.60
CA LYS A 176 7.28 7.28 10.12
C LYS A 176 6.73 8.67 10.49
N GLU A 177 7.17 9.25 11.60
CA GLU A 177 6.80 10.58 12.07
C GLU A 177 7.39 11.68 11.20
N GLN A 178 8.53 11.42 10.55
CA GLN A 178 9.24 12.34 9.66
C GLN A 178 8.82 12.18 8.20
N PHE A 179 8.06 11.14 7.85
CA PHE A 179 7.72 10.79 6.46
C PHE A 179 7.21 11.99 5.64
N TYR A 180 6.23 12.72 6.15
CA TYR A 180 5.66 13.86 5.42
C TYR A 180 6.67 15.01 5.25
N LYS A 181 7.48 15.29 6.28
CA LYS A 181 8.55 16.30 6.20
C LYS A 181 9.56 15.92 5.11
N VAL A 182 10.03 14.67 5.13
CA VAL A 182 11.02 14.17 4.17
C VAL A 182 10.45 14.19 2.76
N LYS A 183 9.23 13.67 2.59
CA LYS A 183 8.51 13.68 1.31
C LYS A 183 8.39 15.09 0.75
N THR A 184 7.88 16.05 1.53
CA THR A 184 7.70 17.42 1.06
C THR A 184 9.02 18.12 0.75
N ALA A 185 10.12 17.79 1.43
CA ALA A 185 11.44 18.31 1.08
C ALA A 185 11.89 17.82 -0.30
N ILE A 186 11.72 16.52 -0.57
CA ILE A 186 12.07 15.90 -1.85
C ILE A 186 11.14 16.38 -2.98
N GLU A 187 9.86 16.59 -2.71
CA GLU A 187 8.87 17.09 -3.68
C GLU A 187 9.25 18.47 -4.27
N LYS A 188 10.12 19.25 -3.63
CA LYS A 188 10.61 20.53 -4.17
C LYS A 188 11.53 20.36 -5.38
N LYS A 189 12.10 19.17 -5.57
CA LYS A 189 13.06 18.85 -6.63
C LYS A 189 12.59 17.71 -7.52
N VAL A 190 11.64 16.91 -7.05
CA VAL A 190 11.16 15.70 -7.73
C VAL A 190 9.64 15.68 -7.70
N ASP A 191 9.02 15.75 -8.88
CA ASP A 191 7.56 15.80 -8.98
C ASP A 191 6.90 14.40 -8.96
N ASN A 192 7.64 13.36 -9.36
CA ASN A 192 7.11 12.01 -9.56
C ASN A 192 7.86 10.96 -8.75
N PHE A 193 7.11 10.23 -7.93
CA PHE A 193 7.61 9.07 -7.18
C PHE A 193 7.10 7.78 -7.80
N ILE A 194 7.98 6.77 -7.88
CA ILE A 194 7.57 5.38 -8.14
C ILE A 194 6.65 4.92 -7.02
N HIS A 195 7.02 5.26 -5.78
CA HIS A 195 6.27 4.90 -4.59
C HIS A 195 6.55 5.91 -3.47
N SER A 196 5.54 6.18 -2.62
CA SER A 196 5.76 6.86 -1.35
C SER A 196 4.71 6.39 -0.34
N GLY A 197 5.13 5.97 0.86
CA GLY A 197 4.22 5.45 1.87
C GLY A 197 4.88 5.18 3.21
N ILE A 198 4.06 4.95 4.23
CA ILE A 198 4.51 4.38 5.51
C ILE A 198 4.23 2.90 5.45
N GLU A 199 5.27 2.08 5.61
CA GLU A 199 5.20 0.64 5.41
C GLU A 199 5.85 -0.14 6.56
N TRP A 200 5.48 -1.42 6.67
CA TRP A 200 6.15 -2.38 7.52
C TRP A 200 7.34 -2.97 6.75
N HIS A 201 8.54 -2.47 7.02
CA HIS A 201 9.78 -2.94 6.41
C HIS A 201 10.34 -4.13 7.19
N ALA A 202 10.63 -5.24 6.52
CA ALA A 202 11.16 -6.44 7.18
C ALA A 202 12.61 -6.23 7.65
N LEU A 203 12.90 -6.59 8.90
CA LEU A 203 14.26 -6.51 9.45
C LEU A 203 15.20 -7.56 8.88
N LYS A 204 14.64 -8.68 8.42
CA LYS A 204 15.37 -9.80 7.83
C LYS A 204 14.58 -10.40 6.68
N GLN A 205 15.26 -10.64 5.57
CA GLN A 205 14.71 -11.37 4.43
C GLN A 205 14.87 -12.88 4.63
N LEU A 206 13.93 -13.65 4.08
CA LEU A 206 13.93 -15.10 4.14
C LEU A 206 14.07 -15.66 2.73
N ASP A 207 15.02 -16.58 2.55
CA ASP A 207 15.15 -17.32 1.30
C ASP A 207 14.12 -18.45 1.26
N LEU A 208 13.23 -18.39 0.28
CA LEU A 208 12.18 -19.38 0.08
C LEU A 208 12.53 -20.32 -1.06
N LYS A 209 12.19 -21.60 -0.89
CA LYS A 209 12.15 -22.55 -2.01
C LYS A 209 11.05 -22.14 -3.00
N GLU A 210 11.17 -22.54 -4.26
CA GLU A 210 10.27 -22.11 -5.34
C GLU A 210 8.78 -22.41 -5.06
N ASP A 211 8.49 -23.58 -4.50
CA ASP A 211 7.14 -24.00 -4.10
C ASP A 211 6.58 -23.15 -2.94
N GLN A 212 7.42 -22.84 -1.96
CA GLN A 212 7.09 -21.97 -0.83
C GLN A 212 6.85 -20.53 -1.30
N TYR A 213 7.69 -20.03 -2.20
CA TYR A 213 7.56 -18.70 -2.80
C TYR A 213 6.23 -18.57 -3.55
N LYS A 214 5.90 -19.53 -4.43
CA LYS A 214 4.60 -19.53 -5.15
C LYS A 214 3.42 -19.54 -4.19
N SER A 215 3.49 -20.35 -3.13
CA SER A 215 2.44 -20.43 -2.11
C SER A 215 2.30 -19.14 -1.30
N ALA A 216 3.43 -18.51 -0.94
CA ALA A 216 3.46 -17.21 -0.27
C ALA A 216 2.86 -16.10 -1.15
N VAL A 217 3.21 -16.04 -2.43
CA VAL A 217 2.62 -15.06 -3.38
C VAL A 217 1.11 -15.26 -3.48
N ASN A 218 0.62 -16.49 -3.62
CA ASN A 218 -0.81 -16.77 -3.68
C ASN A 218 -1.57 -16.36 -2.40
N LEU A 219 -0.95 -16.53 -1.23
CA LEU A 219 -1.49 -16.02 0.03
C LEU A 219 -1.61 -14.49 -0.01
N LEU A 220 -0.55 -13.79 -0.39
CA LEU A 220 -0.52 -12.32 -0.42
C LEU A 220 -1.50 -11.74 -1.44
N GLU A 221 -1.65 -12.37 -2.62
CA GLU A 221 -2.63 -11.94 -3.63
C GLU A 221 -4.09 -12.16 -3.20
N SER A 222 -4.32 -13.10 -2.29
CA SER A 222 -5.66 -13.41 -1.77
C SER A 222 -6.12 -12.45 -0.68
N LEU A 223 -5.20 -11.75 0.00
CA LEU A 223 -5.46 -10.75 1.05
C LEU A 223 -5.88 -9.37 0.47
#